data_AF-A0A382KGV6-F1
#
_entry.id   AF-A0A382KGV6-F1
#
_cell.length_a   1.000
_cell.length_b   1.000
_cell.length_c   1.000
_cell.angle_alpha   90.00
_cell.angle_beta   90.00
_cell.angle_gamma   90.00
#
_symmetry.space_group_name_H-M   'P 1'
#
loop_
_entity.id
_entity.type
_entity.pdbx_description
1 polymer ?
#
loop_
_entity_poly.entity_id
_entity_poly.type
_entity_poly.pdbx_seq_one_letter_code
_entity_poly.pdbx_strand_id
1 'polypeptide(L)'
;MADLFRTMGAAGQGGDPGRQIAMSVASGDQSEPNVDPIERIEWERLVRVAELQVADRTGLDVARGHALTIEPVTRAVWASRSFDALSPLLGRLAETLNEGPAFDDVPEGLEDDPTAAWMKGLLASIGPLMAGLMSGTLVGRLAARSLGTYDLPIPRSDDSLLVVAPNVADFGNDWNLPADDLRLWVCLHEALHHAVLGLPHVRSALTDLLTRHAGAFRNDPAPLRELMDDLDLAPLQELMGGLDPMAEPEALMQLQQVMAELQQVMSPDLVLG
;
A
#
# COMPACT_ATOMS: atom_id res chain seq x y z
N MET A 1 4.40 -28.54 25.55
CA MET A 1 5.42 -27.64 24.94
C MET A 1 5.47 -27.70 23.41
N ALA A 2 4.95 -28.74 22.75
CA ALA A 2 4.89 -28.79 21.27
C ALA A 2 3.55 -28.28 20.67
N ASP A 3 2.46 -28.24 21.44
CA ASP A 3 1.15 -27.77 20.96
C ASP A 3 0.94 -26.25 21.03
N LEU A 4 1.75 -25.53 21.82
CA LEU A 4 1.72 -24.05 21.88
C LEU A 4 2.36 -23.39 20.64
N PHE A 5 3.26 -24.09 19.95
CA PHE A 5 3.84 -23.63 18.68
C PHE A 5 2.95 -23.95 17.46
N ARG A 6 2.03 -24.92 17.59
CA ARG A 6 1.12 -25.28 16.50
C ARG A 6 -0.13 -24.39 16.45
N THR A 7 -0.54 -23.83 17.58
CA THR A 7 -1.67 -22.88 17.64
C THR A 7 -1.31 -21.47 17.17
N MET A 8 -0.02 -21.08 17.12
CA MET A 8 0.44 -19.88 16.39
C MET A 8 0.62 -20.10 14.88
N GLY A 9 0.55 -21.34 14.39
CA GLY A 9 0.59 -21.66 12.95
C GLY A 9 -0.79 -21.64 12.26
N ALA A 10 -1.86 -21.43 13.01
CA ALA A 10 -3.24 -21.49 12.51
C ALA A 10 -4.00 -20.15 12.56
N ALA A 11 -3.36 -19.09 13.05
CA ALA A 11 -3.89 -17.73 13.07
C ALA A 11 -3.10 -16.85 12.10
N GLY A 12 -3.44 -16.93 10.81
CA GLY A 12 -2.95 -16.05 9.75
C GLY A 12 -1.59 -16.45 9.15
N GLN A 13 -1.60 -16.89 7.90
CA GLN A 13 -0.42 -16.78 7.03
C GLN A 13 0.13 -15.35 7.19
N GLY A 14 1.39 -15.20 7.56
CA GLY A 14 2.02 -13.90 7.83
C GLY A 14 1.80 -12.94 6.66
N GLY A 15 0.84 -12.03 6.82
CA GLY A 15 0.48 -11.06 5.78
C GLY A 15 1.60 -10.05 5.59
N ASP A 16 1.80 -9.62 4.34
CA ASP A 16 2.72 -8.54 3.99
C ASP A 16 2.59 -7.36 4.98
N PRO A 17 3.69 -6.97 5.69
CA PRO A 17 3.67 -5.86 6.64
C PRO A 17 3.08 -4.57 6.05
N GLY A 18 3.36 -4.28 4.78
CA GLY A 18 2.84 -3.09 4.10
C GLY A 18 1.32 -3.10 3.98
N ARG A 19 0.72 -4.27 3.75
CA ARG A 19 -0.74 -4.41 3.73
C ARG A 19 -1.36 -4.16 5.09
N GLN A 20 -0.76 -4.70 6.15
CA GLN A 20 -1.27 -4.50 7.52
C GLN A 20 -1.25 -3.02 7.90
N ILE A 21 -0.16 -2.32 7.53
CA ILE A 21 -0.03 -0.87 7.70
C ILE A 21 -1.10 -0.13 6.88
N ALA A 22 -1.32 -0.52 5.62
CA ALA A 22 -2.37 0.08 4.80
C ALA A 22 -3.75 -0.04 5.45
N MET A 23 -4.08 -1.20 6.01
CA MET A 23 -5.35 -1.43 6.70
C MET A 23 -5.48 -0.59 7.97
N SER A 24 -4.44 -0.57 8.82
CA SER A 24 -4.40 0.21 10.06
C SER A 24 -4.53 1.71 9.81
N VAL A 25 -3.75 2.25 8.86
CA VAL A 25 -3.82 3.66 8.46
C VAL A 25 -5.19 4.01 7.86
N ALA A 26 -5.79 3.10 7.09
CA ALA A 26 -7.10 3.32 6.46
C ALA A 26 -8.25 3.37 7.47
N SER A 27 -8.21 2.52 8.51
CA SER A 27 -9.24 2.50 9.55
C SER A 27 -8.96 3.46 10.70
N GLY A 28 -7.79 4.11 10.72
CA GLY A 28 -7.35 4.95 11.84
C GLY A 28 -7.23 4.16 13.15
N ASP A 29 -6.80 2.90 13.06
CA ASP A 29 -6.76 1.92 14.15
C ASP A 29 -8.11 1.64 14.82
N GLN A 30 -9.21 1.99 14.16
CA GLN A 30 -10.56 1.70 14.62
C GLN A 30 -11.11 0.43 13.98
N SER A 31 -12.01 -0.24 14.69
CA SER A 31 -12.78 -1.34 14.13
C SER A 31 -13.89 -0.79 13.24
N GLU A 32 -13.90 -1.18 11.97
CA GLU A 32 -14.96 -0.83 11.02
C GLU A 32 -16.04 -1.92 11.04
N PRO A 33 -17.34 -1.57 11.18
CA PRO A 33 -18.41 -2.53 11.02
C PRO A 33 -18.49 -3.00 9.56
N ASN A 34 -18.92 -4.25 9.37
CA ASN A 34 -19.20 -4.76 8.04
C ASN A 34 -20.35 -3.96 7.40
N VAL A 35 -20.25 -3.75 6.08
CA VAL A 35 -21.31 -3.12 5.30
C VAL A 35 -22.60 -3.96 5.35
N ASP A 36 -23.73 -3.28 5.58
CA ASP A 36 -25.07 -3.86 5.72
C ASP A 36 -25.45 -4.68 4.46
N PRO A 37 -25.96 -5.92 4.61
CA PRO A 37 -26.46 -6.70 3.49
C PRO A 37 -27.50 -5.99 2.61
N ILE A 38 -28.34 -5.12 3.17
CA ILE A 38 -29.35 -4.37 2.40
C ILE A 38 -28.65 -3.39 1.46
N GLU A 39 -27.63 -2.68 1.95
CA GLU A 39 -26.85 -1.76 1.12
C GLU A 39 -26.17 -2.49 -0.04
N ARG A 40 -25.67 -3.72 0.17
CA ARG A 40 -25.11 -4.56 -0.91
C ARG A 40 -26.11 -4.79 -2.05
N ILE A 41 -27.35 -5.13 -1.72
CA ILE A 41 -28.42 -5.37 -2.70
C ILE A 41 -28.73 -4.09 -3.50
N GLU A 42 -28.69 -2.93 -2.85
CA GLU A 42 -28.89 -1.65 -3.53
C GLU A 42 -27.80 -1.36 -4.56
N TRP A 43 -26.53 -1.56 -4.18
CA TRP A 43 -25.38 -1.42 -5.07
C TRP A 43 -25.43 -2.39 -6.25
N GLU A 44 -25.74 -3.67 -6.01
CA GLU A 44 -25.87 -4.69 -7.07
C GLU A 44 -26.94 -4.32 -8.11
N ARG A 45 -28.08 -3.78 -7.65
CA ARG A 45 -29.14 -3.30 -8.56
C ARG A 45 -28.66 -2.12 -9.39
N LEU A 46 -27.97 -1.15 -8.79
CA LEU A 46 -27.50 0.06 -9.47
C LEU A 46 -26.37 -0.23 -10.45
N VAL A 47 -25.42 -1.12 -10.13
CA VAL A 47 -24.35 -1.48 -11.07
C VAL A 47 -24.89 -2.13 -12.33
N ARG A 48 -25.96 -2.93 -12.23
CA ARG A 48 -26.60 -3.53 -13.40
C ARG A 48 -27.24 -2.48 -14.33
N VAL A 49 -27.84 -1.45 -13.74
CA VAL A 49 -28.36 -0.31 -14.52
C VAL A 49 -27.20 0.45 -15.17
N ALA A 50 -26.14 0.73 -14.41
CA ALA A 50 -24.97 1.43 -14.91
C ALA A 50 -24.28 0.69 -16.07
N GLU A 51 -24.08 -0.63 -15.94
CA GLU A 51 -23.51 -1.48 -16.99
C GLU A 51 -24.28 -1.35 -18.31
N LEU A 52 -25.62 -1.48 -18.26
CA LEU A 52 -26.48 -1.35 -19.45
C LEU A 52 -26.41 0.05 -20.06
N GLN A 53 -26.41 1.10 -19.23
CA GLN A 53 -26.34 2.48 -19.72
C GLN A 53 -24.97 2.81 -20.33
N VAL A 54 -23.88 2.36 -19.72
CA VAL A 54 -22.53 2.57 -20.26
C VAL A 54 -22.38 1.82 -21.58
N ALA A 55 -22.84 0.57 -21.66
CA ALA A 55 -22.79 -0.21 -22.89
C ALA A 55 -23.59 0.45 -24.02
N ASP A 56 -24.83 0.90 -23.75
CA ASP A 56 -25.69 1.58 -24.73
C ASP A 56 -25.07 2.88 -25.24
N ARG A 57 -24.51 3.71 -24.35
CA ARG A 57 -23.97 5.03 -24.71
C ARG A 57 -22.61 5.01 -25.36
N THR A 58 -21.76 4.04 -25.02
CA THR A 58 -20.38 3.97 -25.50
C THR A 58 -20.18 2.93 -26.60
N GLY A 59 -21.07 1.94 -26.71
CA GLY A 59 -20.88 0.78 -27.57
C GLY A 59 -19.76 -0.16 -27.11
N LEU A 60 -19.19 0.06 -25.91
CA LEU A 60 -18.15 -0.78 -25.32
C LEU A 60 -18.77 -1.99 -24.62
N ASP A 61 -18.05 -3.10 -24.64
CA ASP A 61 -18.37 -4.22 -23.78
C ASP A 61 -17.83 -3.96 -22.38
N VAL A 62 -18.74 -3.79 -21.42
CA VAL A 62 -18.42 -3.47 -20.03
C VAL A 62 -18.06 -4.75 -19.25
N ALA A 63 -18.65 -5.88 -19.63
CA ALA A 63 -18.53 -7.16 -18.92
C ALA A 63 -17.59 -8.10 -19.68
N ARG A 64 -16.42 -8.43 -19.13
CA ARG A 64 -15.38 -9.18 -19.86
C ARG A 64 -15.53 -10.70 -19.65
N GLY A 65 -16.74 -11.20 -19.90
CA GLY A 65 -17.11 -12.62 -19.86
C GLY A 65 -17.94 -13.02 -18.64
N HIS A 66 -17.99 -12.20 -17.60
CA HIS A 66 -18.91 -12.34 -16.47
C HIS A 66 -19.65 -11.03 -16.23
N ALA A 67 -20.84 -11.11 -15.63
CA ALA A 67 -21.58 -9.91 -15.24
C ALA A 67 -20.75 -9.04 -14.28
N LEU A 68 -20.79 -7.73 -14.50
CA LEU A 68 -20.10 -6.76 -13.65
C LEU A 68 -20.69 -6.80 -12.23
N THR A 69 -19.85 -7.05 -11.23
CA THR A 69 -20.26 -7.03 -9.82
C THR A 69 -19.71 -5.79 -9.13
N ILE A 70 -20.37 -5.38 -8.04
CA ILE A 70 -19.88 -4.31 -7.17
C ILE A 70 -19.94 -4.79 -5.72
N GLU A 71 -18.84 -4.62 -5.00
CA GLU A 71 -18.71 -4.99 -3.60
C GLU A 71 -18.54 -3.71 -2.78
N PRO A 72 -19.52 -3.35 -1.93
CA PRO A 72 -19.32 -2.27 -0.99
C PRO A 72 -18.47 -2.77 0.18
N VAL A 73 -17.38 -2.06 0.43
CA VAL A 73 -16.31 -2.44 1.35
C VAL A 73 -16.01 -1.31 2.34
N THR A 74 -15.34 -1.66 3.43
CA THR A 74 -14.78 -0.68 4.39
C THR A 74 -13.46 -0.10 3.85
N ARG A 75 -12.93 0.94 4.51
CA ARG A 75 -11.66 1.56 4.10
C ARG A 75 -10.50 0.57 4.21
N ALA A 76 -10.45 -0.22 5.28
CA ALA A 76 -9.41 -1.23 5.46
C ALA A 76 -9.45 -2.34 4.40
N VAL A 77 -10.65 -2.83 4.05
CA VAL A 77 -10.79 -3.85 3.00
C VAL A 77 -10.37 -3.30 1.64
N TRP A 78 -10.79 -2.07 1.31
CA TRP A 78 -10.35 -1.40 0.10
C TRP A 78 -8.83 -1.22 0.07
N ALA A 79 -8.21 -0.78 1.17
CA ALA A 79 -6.77 -0.59 1.28
C ALA A 79 -6.01 -1.90 1.01
N SER A 80 -6.47 -3.00 1.60
CA SER A 80 -5.87 -4.33 1.39
C SER A 80 -5.94 -4.78 -0.07
N ARG A 81 -7.12 -4.67 -0.69
CA ARG A 81 -7.34 -5.07 -2.11
C ARG A 81 -6.58 -4.17 -3.09
N SER A 82 -6.49 -2.88 -2.79
CA SER A 82 -5.75 -1.92 -3.60
C SER A 82 -4.24 -2.10 -3.45
N PHE A 83 -3.76 -2.42 -2.24
CA PHE A 83 -2.36 -2.75 -2.02
C PHE A 83 -1.94 -3.93 -2.90
N ASP A 84 -2.72 -5.01 -2.94
CA ASP A 84 -2.46 -6.18 -3.81
C ASP A 84 -2.31 -5.83 -5.28
N ALA A 85 -3.24 -5.05 -5.82
CA ALA A 85 -3.20 -4.70 -7.22
C ALA A 85 -2.08 -3.72 -7.55
N LEU A 86 -1.64 -2.94 -6.56
CA LEU A 86 -0.54 -2.00 -6.68
C LEU A 86 0.82 -2.68 -6.51
N SER A 87 0.90 -3.85 -5.88
CA SER A 87 2.16 -4.55 -5.58
C SER A 87 3.13 -4.63 -6.77
N PRO A 88 2.71 -4.92 -8.02
CA PRO A 88 3.65 -4.93 -9.16
C PRO A 88 4.27 -3.55 -9.48
N LEU A 89 3.51 -2.47 -9.28
CA LEU A 89 3.99 -1.09 -9.50
C LEU A 89 4.84 -0.63 -8.31
N LEU A 90 4.40 -0.93 -7.08
CA LEU A 90 5.12 -0.65 -5.85
C LEU A 90 6.45 -1.39 -5.79
N GLY A 91 6.49 -2.65 -6.27
CA GLY A 91 7.72 -3.43 -6.38
C GLY A 91 8.75 -2.78 -7.28
N ARG A 92 8.34 -2.25 -8.44
CA ARG A 92 9.25 -1.51 -9.33
C ARG A 92 9.76 -0.21 -8.71
N LEU A 93 8.90 0.51 -7.99
CA LEU A 93 9.34 1.68 -7.22
C LEU A 93 10.34 1.26 -6.14
N ALA A 94 10.08 0.17 -5.41
CA ALA A 94 10.97 -0.35 -4.39
C ALA A 94 12.33 -0.79 -4.97
N GLU A 95 12.35 -1.41 -6.16
CA GLU A 95 13.60 -1.70 -6.89
C GLU A 95 14.39 -0.42 -7.17
N THR A 96 13.76 0.63 -7.71
CA THR A 96 14.44 1.92 -7.94
C THR A 96 14.90 2.61 -6.65
N LEU A 97 14.17 2.41 -5.53
CA LEU A 97 14.54 2.92 -4.22
C LEU A 97 15.75 2.17 -3.65
N ASN A 98 15.80 0.85 -3.84
CA ASN A 98 16.92 0.02 -3.41
C ASN A 98 18.16 0.20 -4.31
N GLU A 99 17.97 0.75 -5.51
CA GLU A 99 19.04 1.19 -6.41
C GLU A 99 19.66 2.56 -6.01
N GLY A 100 19.20 3.23 -4.95
CA GLY A 100 19.73 4.52 -4.50
C GLY A 100 20.33 4.53 -3.07
N PRO A 101 21.27 5.43 -2.76
CA PRO A 101 22.46 5.72 -3.56
C PRO A 101 23.36 4.48 -3.58
N ALA A 102 24.12 4.26 -4.66
CA ALA A 102 25.40 3.61 -4.46
C ALA A 102 26.13 4.46 -3.41
N PHE A 103 26.35 3.94 -2.21
CA PHE A 103 27.52 4.32 -1.43
C PHE A 103 28.75 3.82 -2.21
N ASP A 104 28.92 4.27 -3.46
CA ASP A 104 30.19 4.20 -4.17
C ASP A 104 31.15 5.24 -3.56
N ASP A 105 30.62 6.22 -2.81
CA ASP A 105 31.38 7.03 -1.86
C ASP A 105 31.50 6.32 -0.49
N VAL A 106 31.86 5.02 -0.47
CA VAL A 106 32.60 4.53 0.69
C VAL A 106 33.92 5.32 0.66
N PRO A 107 34.30 6.04 1.73
CA PRO A 107 35.59 6.73 1.77
C PRO A 107 36.69 5.77 1.32
N GLU A 108 37.48 6.13 0.29
CA GLU A 108 38.60 5.32 -0.19
C GLU A 108 39.44 4.85 1.02
N GLY A 109 39.37 3.56 1.35
CA GLY A 109 40.02 2.98 2.54
C GLY A 109 39.15 2.09 3.43
N LEU A 110 37.82 2.04 3.25
CA LEU A 110 36.91 1.16 4.00
C LEU A 110 36.34 -0.01 3.16
N GLU A 111 36.83 -0.22 1.93
CA GLU A 111 36.37 -1.29 1.02
C GLU A 111 36.65 -2.70 1.57
N ASP A 112 37.71 -2.84 2.37
CA ASP A 112 38.08 -4.08 3.06
C ASP A 112 37.64 -4.09 4.55
N ASP A 113 36.86 -3.10 5.00
CA ASP A 113 36.41 -3.04 6.38
C ASP A 113 35.17 -3.96 6.57
N PRO A 114 35.27 -5.04 7.38
CA PRO A 114 34.16 -5.96 7.62
C PRO A 114 32.93 -5.24 8.20
N THR A 115 33.11 -4.08 8.84
CA THR A 115 32.00 -3.25 9.36
C THR A 115 31.19 -2.59 8.23
N ALA A 116 31.84 -2.13 7.16
CA ALA A 116 31.17 -1.52 6.01
C ALA A 116 30.36 -2.55 5.21
N ALA A 117 30.90 -3.76 5.03
CA ALA A 117 30.19 -4.86 4.38
C ALA A 117 28.96 -5.31 5.18
N TRP A 118 29.08 -5.38 6.50
CA TRP A 118 27.98 -5.69 7.40
C TRP A 118 26.89 -4.60 7.36
N MET A 119 27.27 -3.31 7.39
CA MET A 119 26.33 -2.18 7.32
C MET A 119 25.56 -2.15 5.99
N LYS A 120 26.24 -2.44 4.87
CA LYS A 120 25.61 -2.61 3.55
C LYS A 120 24.60 -3.77 3.55
N GLY A 121 24.93 -4.88 4.19
CA GLY A 121 24.02 -6.03 4.36
C GLY A 121 22.79 -5.68 5.21
N LEU A 122 22.97 -4.90 6.28
CA LEU A 122 21.88 -4.43 7.13
C LEU A 122 20.95 -3.46 6.38
N LEU A 123 21.49 -2.45 5.68
CA LEU A 123 20.69 -1.53 4.88
C LEU A 123 19.88 -2.25 3.80
N ALA A 124 20.50 -3.20 3.09
CA ALA A 124 19.83 -4.02 2.09
C ALA A 124 18.70 -4.87 2.69
N SER A 125 18.79 -5.24 3.97
CA SER A 125 17.75 -5.98 4.68
C SER A 125 16.59 -5.09 5.16
N ILE A 126 16.84 -3.81 5.45
CA ILE A 126 15.83 -2.84 5.93
C ILE A 126 15.07 -2.17 4.77
N GLY A 127 15.71 -2.02 3.60
CA GLY A 127 15.11 -1.39 2.41
C GLY A 127 13.70 -1.91 2.06
N PRO A 128 13.50 -3.23 1.90
CA PRO A 128 12.18 -3.80 1.62
C PRO A 128 11.13 -3.51 2.70
N LEU A 129 11.53 -3.49 3.97
CA LEU A 129 10.62 -3.18 5.10
C LEU A 129 10.15 -1.71 5.03
N MET A 130 11.08 -0.78 4.80
CA MET A 130 10.77 0.64 4.65
C MET A 130 9.90 0.92 3.41
N ALA A 131 10.19 0.26 2.29
CA ALA A 131 9.37 0.35 1.09
C ALA A 131 7.94 -0.16 1.34
N GLY A 132 7.79 -1.27 2.06
CA GLY A 132 6.50 -1.80 2.50
C GLY A 132 5.73 -0.82 3.39
N LEU A 133 6.40 -0.21 4.38
CA LEU A 133 5.82 0.79 5.28
C LEU A 133 5.33 2.04 4.54
N MET A 134 6.16 2.61 3.66
CA MET A 134 5.79 3.79 2.87
C MET A 134 4.62 3.49 1.93
N SER A 135 4.70 2.36 1.21
CA SER A 135 3.65 1.92 0.30
C SER A 135 2.33 1.68 1.03
N GLY A 136 2.41 1.02 2.19
CA GLY A 136 1.26 0.77 3.06
C GLY A 136 0.60 2.06 3.51
N THR A 137 1.39 2.99 4.03
CA THR A 137 0.91 4.31 4.49
C THR A 137 0.24 5.10 3.37
N LEU A 138 0.83 5.09 2.17
CA LEU A 138 0.28 5.78 1.00
C LEU A 138 -1.08 5.20 0.59
N VAL A 139 -1.19 3.87 0.51
CA VAL A 139 -2.44 3.19 0.16
C VAL A 139 -3.50 3.40 1.24
N GLY A 140 -3.12 3.34 2.52
CA GLY A 140 -4.03 3.60 3.63
C GLY A 140 -4.61 5.02 3.61
N ARG A 141 -3.76 6.03 3.36
CA ARG A 141 -4.21 7.43 3.21
C ARG A 141 -5.08 7.66 1.98
N LEU A 142 -4.88 6.89 0.93
CA LEU A 142 -5.73 6.95 -0.24
C LEU A 142 -7.12 6.35 0.06
N ALA A 143 -7.19 5.27 0.82
CA ALA A 143 -8.44 4.64 1.23
C ALA A 143 -9.37 5.58 1.99
N ALA A 144 -8.83 6.53 2.74
CA ALA A 144 -9.61 7.52 3.50
C ALA A 144 -10.45 8.47 2.61
N ARG A 145 -10.08 8.64 1.34
CA ARG A 145 -10.76 9.54 0.39
C ARG A 145 -11.29 8.82 -0.84
N SER A 146 -10.93 7.56 -1.03
CA SER A 146 -11.29 6.82 -2.23
C SER A 146 -12.78 6.53 -2.26
N LEU A 147 -13.44 6.69 -3.40
CA LEU A 147 -14.84 6.32 -3.55
C LEU A 147 -15.00 4.92 -4.15
N GLY A 148 -14.17 4.55 -5.12
CA GLY A 148 -14.31 3.30 -5.88
C GLY A 148 -13.00 2.57 -6.18
N THR A 149 -13.06 1.60 -7.08
CA THR A 149 -11.90 0.84 -7.59
C THR A 149 -10.94 1.73 -8.34
N TYR A 150 -11.48 2.65 -9.15
CA TYR A 150 -10.75 3.38 -10.17
C TYR A 150 -10.39 4.82 -9.80
N ASP A 151 -10.46 5.20 -8.52
CA ASP A 151 -9.89 6.45 -7.99
C ASP A 151 -8.40 6.59 -8.34
N LEU A 152 -7.69 5.46 -8.39
CA LEU A 152 -6.47 5.35 -9.19
C LEU A 152 -6.83 4.67 -10.51
N PRO A 153 -6.58 5.30 -11.67
CA PRO A 153 -6.91 4.73 -12.97
C PRO A 153 -5.90 3.64 -13.33
N ILE A 154 -5.91 2.53 -12.60
CA ILE A 154 -5.00 1.41 -12.76
C ILE A 154 -5.81 0.23 -13.27
N PRO A 155 -5.45 -0.35 -14.44
CA PRO A 155 -6.22 -1.44 -15.01
C PRO A 155 -6.28 -2.65 -14.07
N ARG A 156 -7.50 -3.07 -13.69
CA ARG A 156 -7.73 -4.27 -12.87
C ARG A 156 -8.08 -5.48 -13.74
N SER A 157 -7.73 -6.69 -13.31
CA SER A 157 -7.96 -7.93 -14.08
C SER A 157 -9.34 -8.55 -13.82
N ASP A 158 -9.91 -8.32 -12.65
CA ASP A 158 -11.22 -8.79 -12.21
C ASP A 158 -12.36 -7.92 -12.72
N ASP A 159 -13.55 -8.52 -12.86
CA ASP A 159 -14.82 -7.85 -13.20
C ASP A 159 -15.63 -7.49 -11.94
N SER A 160 -14.93 -7.35 -10.81
CA SER A 160 -15.51 -6.92 -9.54
C SER A 160 -15.06 -5.51 -9.20
N LEU A 161 -16.02 -4.59 -9.11
CA LEU A 161 -15.83 -3.25 -8.63
C LEU A 161 -15.87 -3.24 -7.10
N LEU A 162 -15.16 -2.31 -6.51
CA LEU A 162 -15.14 -2.00 -5.09
C LEU A 162 -15.73 -0.61 -4.93
N VAL A 163 -16.50 -0.40 -3.87
CA VAL A 163 -16.95 0.93 -3.47
C VAL A 163 -16.75 1.10 -1.98
N VAL A 164 -16.15 2.22 -1.57
CA VAL A 164 -15.92 2.50 -0.15
C VAL A 164 -17.19 3.13 0.42
N ALA A 165 -18.12 2.28 0.83
CA ALA A 165 -19.45 2.66 1.31
C ALA A 165 -19.42 3.81 2.35
N PRO A 166 -18.57 3.79 3.40
CA PRO A 166 -18.55 4.89 4.36
C PRO A 166 -18.12 6.21 3.72
N ASN A 167 -17.17 6.21 2.77
CA ASN A 167 -16.74 7.44 2.11
C ASN A 167 -17.82 8.03 1.20
N VAL A 168 -18.57 7.17 0.49
CA VAL A 168 -19.70 7.62 -0.33
C VAL A 168 -20.80 8.21 0.56
N ALA A 169 -21.09 7.58 1.69
CA ALA A 169 -22.08 8.08 2.65
C ALA A 169 -21.63 9.42 3.27
N ASP A 170 -20.39 9.51 3.75
CA ASP A 170 -19.81 10.73 4.31
C ASP A 170 -19.84 11.88 3.28
N PHE A 171 -19.39 11.61 2.05
CA PHE A 171 -19.44 12.59 0.95
C PHE A 171 -20.87 13.03 0.63
N GLY A 172 -21.82 12.09 0.58
CA GLY A 172 -23.23 12.39 0.36
C GLY A 172 -23.83 13.28 1.46
N ASN A 173 -23.47 13.03 2.71
CA ASN A 173 -23.93 13.82 3.85
C ASN A 173 -23.31 15.23 3.84
N ASP A 174 -22.00 15.35 3.64
CA ASP A 174 -21.28 16.63 3.65
C ASP A 174 -21.79 17.60 2.58
N TRP A 175 -22.18 17.07 1.42
CA TRP A 175 -22.69 17.84 0.29
C TRP A 175 -24.22 17.82 0.15
N ASN A 176 -24.90 17.18 1.10
CA ASN A 176 -26.36 17.04 1.16
C ASN A 176 -26.97 16.50 -0.16
N LEU A 177 -26.34 15.45 -0.71
CA LEU A 177 -26.73 14.79 -1.96
C LEU A 177 -27.72 13.65 -1.70
N PRO A 178 -28.69 13.40 -2.60
CA PRO A 178 -29.54 12.22 -2.52
C PRO A 178 -28.71 10.94 -2.66
N ALA A 179 -28.87 10.00 -1.71
CA ALA A 179 -28.05 8.79 -1.65
C ALA A 179 -28.14 7.94 -2.93
N ASP A 180 -29.33 7.70 -3.46
CA ASP A 180 -29.53 6.86 -4.66
C ASP A 180 -28.89 7.49 -5.91
N ASP A 181 -28.99 8.81 -6.07
CA ASP A 181 -28.39 9.52 -7.21
C ASP A 181 -26.86 9.48 -7.15
N LEU A 182 -26.28 9.69 -5.95
CA LEU A 182 -24.84 9.61 -5.75
C LEU A 182 -24.33 8.18 -6.00
N ARG A 183 -25.01 7.16 -5.46
CA ARG A 183 -24.63 5.76 -5.68
C ARG A 183 -24.70 5.38 -7.16
N LEU A 184 -25.75 5.79 -7.87
CA LEU A 184 -25.85 5.56 -9.31
C LEU A 184 -24.72 6.27 -10.07
N TRP A 185 -24.39 7.50 -9.69
CA TRP A 185 -23.26 8.24 -10.28
C TRP A 185 -21.94 7.50 -10.07
N VAL A 186 -21.67 6.99 -8.86
CA VAL A 186 -20.48 6.17 -8.58
C VAL A 186 -20.50 4.90 -9.43
N CYS A 187 -21.61 4.18 -9.50
CA CYS A 187 -21.72 2.99 -10.36
C CYS A 187 -21.41 3.29 -11.84
N LEU A 188 -21.94 4.39 -12.38
CA LEU A 188 -21.67 4.82 -13.75
C LEU A 188 -20.20 5.19 -13.95
N HIS A 189 -19.61 5.91 -12.99
CA HIS A 189 -18.20 6.28 -13.00
C HIS A 189 -17.29 5.05 -13.03
N GLU A 190 -17.52 4.10 -12.12
CA GLU A 190 -16.72 2.89 -12.02
C GLU A 190 -16.91 1.96 -13.22
N ALA A 191 -18.15 1.77 -13.70
CA ALA A 191 -18.43 0.95 -14.88
C ALA A 191 -17.80 1.54 -16.15
N LEU A 192 -17.80 2.86 -16.31
CA LEU A 192 -17.16 3.51 -17.45
C LEU A 192 -15.63 3.35 -17.42
N HIS A 193 -15.00 3.58 -16.26
CA HIS A 193 -13.56 3.34 -16.10
C HIS A 193 -13.22 1.88 -16.34
N HIS A 194 -14.03 0.95 -15.83
CA HIS A 194 -13.89 -0.47 -16.06
C HIS A 194 -13.88 -0.81 -17.55
N ALA A 195 -14.85 -0.30 -18.30
CA ALA A 195 -14.96 -0.54 -19.74
C ALA A 195 -13.75 0.03 -20.51
N VAL A 196 -13.38 1.28 -20.23
CA VAL A 196 -12.27 1.97 -20.93
C VAL A 196 -10.92 1.34 -20.60
N LEU A 197 -10.64 1.09 -19.32
CA LEU A 197 -9.40 0.44 -18.87
C LEU A 197 -9.40 -1.07 -19.16
N GLY A 198 -10.56 -1.64 -19.48
CA GLY A 198 -10.75 -2.99 -19.99
C GLY A 198 -10.22 -3.17 -21.41
N LEU A 199 -10.21 -2.12 -22.23
CA LEU A 199 -9.76 -2.18 -23.62
C LEU A 199 -8.29 -2.62 -23.73
N PRO A 200 -7.96 -3.65 -24.53
CA PRO A 200 -6.61 -4.21 -24.57
C PRO A 200 -5.51 -3.18 -24.89
N HIS A 201 -5.77 -2.27 -25.83
CA HIS A 201 -4.79 -1.25 -26.23
C HIS A 201 -4.64 -0.15 -25.18
N VAL A 202 -5.72 0.28 -24.52
CA VAL A 202 -5.66 1.27 -23.42
C VAL A 202 -4.92 0.67 -22.23
N ARG A 203 -5.26 -0.56 -21.85
CA ARG A 203 -4.60 -1.30 -20.78
C ARG A 203 -3.10 -1.42 -21.01
N SER A 204 -2.68 -1.85 -22.20
CA SER A 204 -1.26 -1.95 -22.54
C SER A 204 -0.58 -0.59 -22.46
N ALA A 205 -1.11 0.42 -23.15
CA ALA A 205 -0.52 1.75 -23.18
C ALA A 205 -0.38 2.38 -21.78
N LEU A 206 -1.40 2.21 -20.93
CA LEU A 206 -1.37 2.73 -19.56
C LEU A 206 -0.43 1.95 -18.66
N THR A 207 -0.40 0.63 -18.78
CA THR A 207 0.56 -0.22 -18.03
C THR A 207 1.99 0.12 -18.42
N ASP A 208 2.26 0.33 -19.71
CA ASP A 208 3.57 0.73 -20.22
C ASP A 208 3.97 2.13 -19.73
N LEU A 209 3.01 3.07 -19.69
CA LEU A 209 3.25 4.42 -19.17
C LEU A 209 3.53 4.41 -17.66
N LEU A 210 2.71 3.71 -16.87
CA LEU A 210 2.89 3.57 -15.42
C LEU A 210 4.24 2.90 -15.11
N THR A 211 4.59 1.86 -15.84
CA THR A 211 5.86 1.14 -15.69
C THR A 211 7.06 2.04 -16.01
N ARG A 212 7.03 2.75 -17.14
CA ARG A 212 8.11 3.70 -17.50
C ARG A 212 8.22 4.84 -16.51
N HIS A 213 7.10 5.34 -16.01
CA HIS A 213 7.11 6.42 -15.04
C HIS A 213 7.65 5.98 -13.68
N ALA A 214 7.23 4.80 -13.19
CA ALA A 214 7.77 4.21 -11.98
C ALA A 214 9.29 3.98 -12.09
N GLY A 215 9.78 3.48 -13.23
CA GLY A 215 11.21 3.30 -13.47
C GLY A 215 12.00 4.60 -13.69
N ALA A 216 11.33 5.71 -14.00
CA ALA A 216 11.97 7.03 -14.16
C ALA A 216 12.02 7.83 -12.84
N PHE A 217 11.44 7.30 -11.77
CA PHE A 217 11.45 7.92 -10.45
C PHE A 217 12.89 7.89 -9.92
N ARG A 218 13.60 9.01 -10.03
CA ARG A 218 14.93 9.16 -9.43
C ARG A 218 14.74 9.50 -7.97
N ASN A 219 15.29 8.67 -7.09
CA ASN A 219 15.38 9.01 -5.68
C ASN A 219 16.31 10.23 -5.53
N ASP A 220 15.82 11.30 -4.91
CA ASP A 220 16.70 12.35 -4.40
C ASP A 220 17.19 11.89 -3.02
N PRO A 221 18.48 11.55 -2.86
CA PRO A 221 18.99 11.06 -1.59
C PRO A 221 19.10 12.16 -0.52
N ALA A 222 18.88 13.43 -0.86
CA ALA A 222 19.05 14.55 0.06
C ALA A 222 18.20 14.45 1.35
N PRO A 223 16.90 14.13 1.31
CA PRO A 223 16.08 14.05 2.52
C PRO A 223 16.45 12.85 3.41
N LEU A 224 16.93 11.76 2.80
CA LEU A 224 17.35 10.56 3.52
C LEU A 224 18.72 10.76 4.17
N ARG A 225 19.62 11.54 3.53
CA ARG A 225 20.88 11.99 4.11
C ARG A 225 20.66 12.95 5.27
N GLU A 226 19.78 13.93 5.12
CA GLU A 226 19.43 14.88 6.19
C GLU A 226 18.83 14.14 7.40
N LEU A 227 17.97 13.14 7.16
CA LEU A 227 17.45 12.27 8.22
C LEU A 227 18.55 11.42 8.87
N MET A 228 19.51 10.90 8.10
CA MET A 228 20.65 10.15 8.65
C MET A 228 21.65 11.03 9.41
N ASP A 229 21.81 12.29 9.01
CA ASP A 229 22.65 13.28 9.69
C ASP A 229 22.02 13.76 11.00
N ASP A 230 20.68 13.86 11.04
CA ASP A 230 19.91 14.19 12.25
C ASP A 230 19.78 13.00 13.23
N LEU A 231 19.84 11.77 12.71
CA LEU A 231 19.94 10.58 13.55
C LEU A 231 21.37 10.50 14.10
N ASP A 232 21.55 10.82 15.38
CA ASP A 232 22.83 10.60 16.05
C ASP A 232 23.11 9.08 16.10
N LEU A 233 23.90 8.60 15.13
CA LEU A 233 24.28 7.19 14.99
C LEU A 233 25.46 6.82 15.92
N ALA A 234 25.99 7.75 16.71
CA ALA A 234 27.07 7.49 17.67
C ALA A 234 26.72 6.38 18.68
N PRO A 235 25.49 6.29 19.24
CA PRO A 235 25.08 5.20 20.11
C PRO A 235 25.02 3.84 19.39
N LEU A 236 24.65 3.83 18.11
CA LEU A 236 24.69 2.62 17.28
C LEU A 236 26.12 2.20 16.94
N GLN A 237 27.03 3.15 16.72
CA GLN A 237 28.46 2.88 16.52
C GLN A 237 29.13 2.36 17.80
N GLU A 238 28.80 2.89 18.98
CA GLU A 238 29.26 2.34 20.27
C GLU A 238 28.67 0.96 20.54
N LEU A 239 27.39 0.74 20.22
CA LEU A 239 26.74 -0.56 20.33
C LEU A 239 27.40 -1.59 19.41
N MET A 240 27.75 -1.21 18.18
CA MET A 240 28.39 -2.09 17.20
C MET A 240 29.89 -2.29 17.38
N GLY A 241 30.61 -1.30 17.92
CA GLY A 241 32.03 -1.41 18.26
C GLY A 241 32.29 -2.42 19.37
N GLY A 242 31.25 -2.81 20.13
CA GLY A 242 31.28 -3.87 21.13
C GLY A 242 30.79 -5.25 20.63
N LEU A 243 30.25 -5.35 19.41
CA LEU A 243 29.73 -6.60 18.86
C LEU A 243 30.85 -7.36 18.14
N ASP A 244 31.48 -8.30 18.85
CA ASP A 244 32.27 -9.35 18.23
C ASP A 244 31.29 -10.22 17.39
N PRO A 245 31.43 -10.32 16.05
CA PRO A 245 30.49 -11.02 15.16
C PRO A 245 30.38 -12.53 15.41
N MET A 246 31.08 -13.06 16.42
CA MET A 246 31.03 -14.45 16.88
C MET A 246 30.29 -14.64 18.22
N ALA A 247 29.76 -13.59 18.86
CA ALA A 247 28.99 -13.72 20.09
C ALA A 247 27.47 -13.78 19.79
N GLU A 248 26.82 -14.83 20.31
CA GLU A 248 25.43 -15.22 20.10
C GLU A 248 24.37 -14.22 20.67
N PRO A 249 23.20 -14.67 21.17
CA PRO A 249 21.82 -14.24 20.86
C PRO A 249 21.44 -12.83 21.35
N GLU A 250 22.34 -12.14 22.05
CA GLU A 250 22.14 -10.79 22.58
C GLU A 250 22.12 -9.74 21.46
N ALA A 251 22.90 -9.93 20.39
CA ALA A 251 22.88 -9.06 19.21
C ALA A 251 21.50 -9.04 18.51
N LEU A 252 20.78 -10.17 18.50
CA LEU A 252 19.43 -10.27 17.96
C LEU A 252 18.39 -9.56 18.83
N MET A 253 18.55 -9.62 20.16
CA MET A 253 17.67 -8.91 21.09
C MET A 253 17.88 -7.40 21.00
N GLN A 254 19.14 -6.96 20.86
CA GLN A 254 19.45 -5.54 20.68
C GLN A 254 18.98 -5.00 19.33
N LEU A 255 19.09 -5.78 18.25
CA LEU A 255 18.51 -5.43 16.95
C LEU A 255 16.98 -5.30 17.03
N GLN A 256 16.29 -6.20 17.74
CA GLN A 256 14.85 -6.07 17.98
C GLN A 256 14.50 -4.79 18.74
N GLN A 257 15.37 -4.36 19.65
CA GLN A 257 15.16 -3.15 20.45
C GLN A 257 15.31 -1.88 19.61
N VAL A 258 16.33 -1.82 18.75
CA VAL A 258 16.53 -0.72 17.79
C VAL A 258 15.37 -0.63 16.80
N MET A 259 14.88 -1.78 16.30
CA MET A 259 13.71 -1.82 15.43
C MET A 259 12.42 -1.33 16.12
N ALA A 260 12.26 -1.62 17.42
CA ALA A 260 11.13 -1.14 18.22
C ALA A 260 11.21 0.38 18.48
N GLU A 261 12.41 0.92 18.69
CA GLU A 261 12.64 2.37 18.85
C GLU A 261 12.38 3.12 17.54
N LEU A 262 12.82 2.59 16.39
CA LEU A 262 12.49 3.15 15.08
C LEU A 262 10.99 3.13 14.79
N GLN A 263 10.27 2.08 15.23
CA GLN A 263 8.80 2.06 15.17
C GLN A 263 8.16 3.14 16.05
N GLN A 264 8.72 3.46 17.23
CA GLN A 264 8.23 4.53 18.09
C GLN A 264 8.50 5.92 17.53
N VAL A 265 9.68 6.16 16.95
CA VAL A 265 10.02 7.45 16.32
C VAL A 265 9.17 7.72 15.08
N MET A 266 8.77 6.68 14.35
CA MET A 266 7.83 6.79 13.23
C MET A 266 6.35 6.74 13.64
N SER A 267 6.05 6.57 14.93
CA SER A 267 4.68 6.67 15.45
C SER A 267 4.30 8.16 15.57
N PRO A 268 3.15 8.60 15.02
CA PRO A 268 2.84 10.01 14.87
C PRO A 268 2.20 10.56 16.14
N ASP A 269 3.01 10.93 17.12
CA ASP A 269 2.58 11.83 18.21
C ASP A 269 3.58 12.97 18.33
N LEU A 270 3.76 13.75 17.25
CA LEU A 270 4.42 15.07 17.29
C LEU A 270 4.31 15.84 15.94
N VAL A 271 3.09 16.04 15.42
CA VAL A 271 2.81 17.17 14.50
C VAL A 271 1.41 17.73 14.74
N LEU A 272 1.16 18.21 15.97
CA LEU A 272 0.21 19.28 16.22
C LEU A 272 0.94 20.34 17.06
N GLY A 273 1.59 21.25 16.35
CA GLY A 273 2.16 22.51 16.81
C GLY A 273 2.22 23.46 15.64
#